data_AF-A0A0D3DXK1-F1
#
_entry.id   AF-A0A0D3DXK1-F1
#
_cell.length_a   1.000
_cell.length_b   1.000
_cell.length_c   1.000
_cell.angle_alpha   90.00
_cell.angle_beta   90.00
_cell.angle_gamma   90.00
#
_symmetry.space_group_name_H-M   'P 1'
#
loop_
_entity.id
_entity.type
_entity.pdbx_description
1 polymer ?
#
loop_
_entity_poly.entity_id
_entity_poly.type
_entity_poly.pdbx_seq_one_letter_code
_entity_poly.pdbx_strand_id
1 'polypeptide(L)'
;MRSPEEVAAGIDRIGGFKIEKMEYMKIVEYSDEKHEEWKKDPVSYGRARTNLVQAAIRPMVEVYLGVDLCDELFKRYENRVSTTREFLHITCFFGVVAFSAIRIE
;
A
#
# COMPACT_ATOMS: atom_id res chain seq x y z
N MET A 1 7.91 0.61 4.26
CA MET A 1 8.25 1.66 3.27
C MET A 1 9.56 2.28 3.69
N ARG A 2 10.40 2.69 2.74
CA ARG A 2 11.70 3.33 3.05
C ARG A 2 11.49 4.75 3.55
N SER A 3 12.30 5.17 4.51
CA SER A 3 12.32 6.57 4.94
C SER A 3 13.07 7.45 3.93
N PRO A 4 12.90 8.79 3.94
CA PRO A 4 13.70 9.70 3.14
C PRO A 4 15.22 9.49 3.32
N GLU A 5 15.65 9.21 4.54
CA GLU A 5 17.05 8.96 4.89
C GLU A 5 17.56 7.67 4.24
N GLU A 6 16.77 6.59 4.26
CA GLU A 6 17.11 5.34 3.58
C GLU A 6 17.19 5.51 2.06
N VAL A 7 16.31 6.35 1.48
CA VAL A 7 16.35 6.66 0.05
C VAL A 7 17.60 7.45 -0.29
N ALA A 8 17.90 8.52 0.45
CA ALA A 8 19.10 9.34 0.25
C ALA A 8 20.38 8.49 0.38
N ALA A 9 20.49 7.70 1.43
CA ALA A 9 21.63 6.80 1.64
C ALA A 9 21.79 5.77 0.50
N GLY A 10 20.69 5.32 -0.09
CA GLY A 10 20.69 4.44 -1.26
C GLY A 10 21.24 5.13 -2.51
N ILE A 11 20.79 6.36 -2.77
CA ILE A 11 21.24 7.15 -3.93
C ILE A 11 22.72 7.54 -3.78
N ASP A 12 23.13 8.01 -2.61
CA ASP A 12 24.51 8.38 -2.33
C ASP A 12 25.46 7.19 -2.49
N ARG A 13 25.02 5.99 -2.09
CA ARG A 13 25.78 4.74 -2.28
C ARG A 13 26.00 4.39 -3.76
N ILE A 14 25.03 4.70 -4.63
CA ILE A 14 25.17 4.47 -6.08
C ILE A 14 26.20 5.46 -6.66
N GLY A 15 26.27 6.69 -6.13
CA GLY A 15 27.27 7.69 -6.50
C GLY A 15 27.11 8.31 -7.89
N GLY A 16 26.14 7.87 -8.68
CA GLY A 16 25.89 8.38 -10.05
C GLY A 16 24.85 9.49 -10.13
N PHE A 17 24.24 9.88 -9.01
CA PHE A 17 23.19 10.89 -8.97
C PHE A 17 23.34 11.79 -7.75
N LYS A 18 22.95 13.06 -7.91
CA LYS A 18 22.79 14.02 -6.83
C LYS A 18 21.30 14.35 -6.69
N ILE A 19 20.74 14.16 -5.50
CA ILE A 19 19.36 14.56 -5.18
C ILE A 19 19.30 16.10 -5.17
N GLU A 20 18.37 16.67 -5.93
CA GLU A 20 18.12 18.12 -5.93
C GLU A 20 17.02 18.50 -4.94
N LYS A 21 15.96 17.69 -4.91
CA LYS A 21 14.79 17.91 -4.07
C LYS A 21 14.25 16.57 -3.60
N MET A 22 13.82 16.51 -2.34
CA MET A 22 13.14 15.35 -1.78
C MET A 22 12.01 15.81 -0.86
N GLU A 23 10.88 15.14 -0.97
CA GLU A 23 9.69 15.40 -0.16
C GLU A 23 9.09 14.09 0.33
N TYR A 24 8.64 14.10 1.58
CA TYR A 24 7.84 13.02 2.14
C TYR A 24 6.37 13.46 2.20
N MET A 25 5.51 12.66 1.60
CA MET A 25 4.07 12.92 1.56
C MET A 25 3.33 11.78 2.23
N LYS A 26 2.28 12.12 2.99
CA LYS A 26 1.28 11.17 3.46
C LYS A 26 0.06 11.30 2.56
N ILE A 27 -0.22 10.25 1.80
CA ILE A 27 -1.40 10.18 0.94
C ILE A 27 -2.46 9.39 1.68
N VAL A 28 -3.62 10.00 1.88
CA VAL A 28 -4.78 9.29 2.43
C VAL A 28 -5.27 8.34 1.36
N GLU A 29 -5.46 7.08 1.73
CA GLU A 29 -5.86 6.04 0.78
C GLU A 29 -7.27 6.29 0.21
N TYR A 30 -8.18 6.80 1.03
CA TYR A 30 -9.56 7.08 0.65
C TYR A 30 -10.03 8.39 1.30
N SER A 31 -11.01 9.07 0.68
CA SER A 31 -11.59 10.28 1.26
C SER A 31 -12.41 9.97 2.51
N ASP A 32 -12.63 10.99 3.34
CA ASP A 32 -13.45 10.85 4.55
C ASP A 32 -14.89 10.43 4.21
N GLU A 33 -15.46 10.94 3.11
CA GLU A 33 -16.79 10.52 2.66
C GLU A 33 -16.83 9.02 2.34
N LYS A 34 -15.79 8.51 1.65
CA LYS A 34 -15.70 7.09 1.31
C LYS A 34 -15.56 6.22 2.56
N HIS A 35 -14.82 6.69 3.56
CA HIS A 35 -14.74 6.01 4.86
C HIS A 35 -16.10 5.95 5.57
N GLU A 36 -16.87 7.04 5.58
CA GLU A 36 -18.21 7.05 6.18
C GLU A 36 -19.21 6.14 5.44
N GLU A 37 -19.10 6.03 4.11
CA GLU A 37 -19.88 5.05 3.34
C GLU A 37 -19.54 3.61 3.77
N TRP A 38 -18.26 3.29 3.91
CA TRP A 38 -17.82 1.94 4.27
C TRP A 38 -18.08 1.54 5.71
N LYS A 39 -18.13 2.49 6.64
CA LYS A 39 -18.62 2.22 8.00
C LYS A 39 -20.06 1.69 7.99
N LYS A 40 -20.87 2.08 6.99
CA LYS A 40 -22.26 1.61 6.81
C LYS A 40 -22.35 0.30 6.03
N ASP A 41 -21.35 -0.02 5.21
CA ASP A 41 -21.25 -1.27 4.45
C ASP A 41 -19.86 -1.92 4.57
N PRO A 42 -19.61 -2.67 5.68
CA PRO A 42 -18.36 -3.36 5.91
C PRO A 42 -18.02 -4.44 4.87
N VAL A 43 -19.03 -5.00 4.20
CA VAL A 43 -18.84 -6.03 3.17
C VAL A 43 -18.22 -5.38 1.92
N SER A 44 -18.79 -4.27 1.47
CA SER A 44 -18.22 -3.48 0.36
C SER A 44 -16.80 -3.00 0.67
N TYR A 45 -16.54 -2.57 1.90
CA TYR A 45 -15.18 -2.25 2.37
C TYR A 45 -14.22 -3.42 2.20
N GLY A 46 -14.53 -4.59 2.79
CA GLY A 46 -13.64 -5.74 2.72
C GLY A 46 -13.36 -6.20 1.30
N ARG A 47 -14.36 -6.17 0.41
CA ARG A 47 -14.15 -6.45 -1.01
C ARG A 47 -13.21 -5.44 -1.67
N ALA A 48 -13.41 -4.14 -1.44
CA ALA A 48 -12.56 -3.10 -2.01
C ALA A 48 -11.11 -3.22 -1.53
N ARG A 49 -10.90 -3.47 -0.22
CA ARG A 49 -9.56 -3.72 0.36
C ARG A 49 -8.91 -4.97 -0.22
N THR A 50 -9.67 -6.05 -0.33
CA THR A 50 -9.16 -7.33 -0.87
C THR A 50 -8.76 -7.16 -2.33
N ASN A 51 -9.55 -6.46 -3.14
CA ASN A 51 -9.21 -6.18 -4.54
C ASN A 51 -7.92 -5.38 -4.68
N LEU A 52 -7.72 -4.36 -3.84
CA LEU A 52 -6.48 -3.59 -3.82
C LEU A 52 -5.27 -4.47 -3.49
N VAL A 53 -5.36 -5.27 -2.43
CA VAL A 53 -4.27 -6.16 -2.02
C VAL A 53 -3.98 -7.21 -3.09
N GLN A 54 -5.02 -7.82 -3.67
CA GLN A 54 -4.87 -8.76 -4.78
C GLN A 54 -4.13 -8.13 -5.96
N ALA A 55 -4.51 -6.94 -6.39
CA ALA A 55 -3.84 -6.25 -7.49
C ALA A 55 -2.34 -6.03 -7.22
N ALA A 56 -1.95 -5.82 -5.96
CA ALA A 56 -0.56 -5.58 -5.59
C ALA A 56 0.28 -6.86 -5.46
N ILE A 57 -0.26 -7.94 -4.88
CA ILE A 57 0.55 -9.09 -4.45
C ILE A 57 0.10 -10.45 -4.98
N ARG A 58 -1.05 -10.56 -5.64
CA ARG A 58 -1.58 -11.85 -6.10
C ARG A 58 -0.58 -12.66 -6.95
N PRO A 59 0.13 -12.08 -7.95
CA PRO A 59 1.09 -12.85 -8.74
C PRO A 59 2.18 -13.50 -7.90
N MET A 60 2.67 -12.81 -6.85
CA MET A 60 3.69 -13.36 -5.95
C MET A 60 3.13 -14.49 -5.08
N VAL A 61 1.89 -14.34 -4.60
CA VAL A 61 1.21 -15.36 -3.79
C VAL A 61 0.90 -16.61 -4.61
N GLU A 62 0.40 -16.45 -5.83
CA GLU A 62 0.10 -17.56 -6.75
C GLU A 62 1.35 -18.38 -7.09
N VAL A 63 2.49 -17.70 -7.33
CA VAL A 63 3.76 -18.38 -7.60
C VAL A 63 4.22 -19.23 -6.40
N TYR A 64 3.98 -18.78 -5.18
CA TYR A 64 4.44 -19.47 -3.97
C TYR A 64 3.47 -20.56 -3.48
N LEU A 65 2.16 -20.31 -3.53
CA LEU A 65 1.13 -21.18 -2.94
C LEU A 65 0.32 -21.98 -3.98
N GLY A 66 0.36 -21.60 -5.26
CA GLY A 66 -0.58 -22.06 -6.26
C GLY A 66 -1.93 -21.32 -6.21
N VAL A 67 -2.71 -21.47 -7.28
CA VAL A 67 -3.95 -20.70 -7.50
C VAL A 67 -5.01 -21.00 -6.44
N ASP A 68 -5.23 -22.28 -6.09
CA ASP A 68 -6.29 -22.68 -5.16
C ASP A 68 -6.10 -22.11 -3.75
N LEU A 69 -4.88 -22.21 -3.21
CA LEU A 69 -4.55 -21.66 -1.89
C LEU A 69 -4.50 -20.13 -1.91
N CYS A 70 -4.13 -19.53 -3.04
CA CYS A 70 -4.17 -18.09 -3.23
C CYS A 70 -5.61 -17.55 -3.15
N ASP A 71 -6.57 -18.20 -3.83
CA ASP A 71 -7.99 -17.82 -3.76
C ASP A 71 -8.55 -17.99 -2.35
N GLU A 72 -8.21 -19.08 -1.66
CA GLU A 72 -8.62 -19.28 -0.28
C GLU A 72 -8.06 -18.20 0.66
N LEU A 73 -6.78 -17.84 0.48
CA LEU A 73 -6.13 -16.78 1.25
C LEU A 73 -6.89 -15.45 1.12
N PHE A 74 -7.18 -15.02 -0.11
CA PHE A 74 -7.84 -13.74 -0.34
C PHE A 74 -9.30 -13.76 0.10
N LYS A 75 -10.01 -14.88 -0.01
CA LYS A 75 -11.35 -15.04 0.56
C LYS A 75 -11.35 -14.93 2.09
N ARG A 76 -10.38 -15.55 2.76
CA ARG A 76 -10.21 -15.42 4.22
C ARG A 76 -9.83 -14.00 4.62
N TYR A 77 -9.00 -13.34 3.82
CA TYR A 77 -8.64 -11.93 4.01
C TYR A 77 -9.88 -11.03 3.90
N GLU A 78 -10.69 -11.16 2.84
CA GLU A 78 -11.93 -10.39 2.67
C GLU A 78 -12.85 -10.54 3.87
N ASN A 79 -13.13 -11.78 4.28
CA ASN A 79 -13.98 -12.06 5.42
C ASN A 79 -13.45 -11.40 6.71
N ARG A 80 -12.13 -11.49 6.96
CA ARG A 80 -11.52 -10.87 8.13
C ARG A 80 -11.66 -9.35 8.10
N VAL A 81 -11.40 -8.73 6.95
CA VAL A 81 -11.49 -7.28 6.80
C VAL A 81 -12.94 -6.79 6.94
N SER A 82 -13.92 -7.49 6.37
CA SER A 82 -15.33 -7.16 6.49
C SER A 82 -15.93 -7.32 7.89
N THR A 83 -15.38 -8.21 8.71
CA THR A 83 -15.94 -8.53 10.04
C THR A 83 -15.24 -7.81 11.20
N THR A 84 -14.02 -7.33 10.99
CA THR A 84 -13.23 -6.62 12.01
C THR A 84 -13.52 -5.12 11.95
N ARG A 85 -14.42 -4.64 12.81
CA ARG A 85 -14.88 -3.24 12.80
C ARG A 85 -13.75 -2.23 13.03
N GLU A 86 -12.72 -2.62 13.76
CA GLU A 86 -11.55 -1.79 14.04
C GLU A 86 -10.91 -1.26 12.75
N PHE A 87 -10.91 -2.06 11.67
CA PHE A 87 -10.35 -1.63 10.38
C PHE A 87 -11.14 -0.49 9.71
N LEU A 88 -12.44 -0.36 10.00
CA LEU A 88 -13.28 0.71 9.46
C LEU A 88 -13.02 2.07 10.13
N HIS A 89 -12.35 2.06 11.28
CA HIS A 89 -12.02 3.24 12.05
C HIS A 89 -10.57 3.69 11.87
N ILE A 90 -9.74 2.92 11.15
CA ILE A 90 -8.35 3.24 10.88
C ILE A 90 -8.25 4.01 9.57
N THR A 91 -7.78 5.25 9.63
CA THR A 91 -7.36 5.96 8.43
C THR A 91 -6.06 5.35 7.91
N CYS A 92 -6.12 4.79 6.72
CA CYS A 92 -4.95 4.23 6.05
C CYS A 92 -4.22 5.32 5.24
N PHE A 93 -2.90 5.37 5.41
CA PHE A 93 -2.04 6.32 4.70
C PHE A 93 -0.91 5.59 3.99
N PHE A 94 -0.60 6.01 2.78
CA PHE A 94 0.64 5.67 2.11
C PHE A 94 1.68 6.76 2.35
N GLY A 95 2.85 6.35 2.83
CA GLY A 95 4.03 7.22 2.91
C GLY A 95 4.77 7.17 1.59
N VAL A 96 4.83 8.29 0.88
CA VAL A 96 5.51 8.39 -0.42
C VAL A 96 6.70 9.33 -0.27
N VAL A 97 7.88 8.83 -0.64
CA VAL A 97 9.08 9.66 -0.83
C VAL A 97 9.18 9.99 -2.31
N ALA A 98 8.98 11.26 -2.65
CA ALA A 98 9.20 11.77 -4.00
C ALA A 98 10.51 12.55 -4.03
N PHE A 99 11.33 12.34 -5.06
CA PHE A 99 12.58 13.08 -5.21
C PHE A 99 12.90 13.32 -6.69
N SER A 100 13.62 14.41 -6.96
CA SER A 100 14.30 14.65 -8.22
C SER A 100 15.80 14.51 -8.00
N ALA A 101 16.48 13.91 -8.97
CA ALA A 101 17.92 13.76 -8.94
C ALA A 101 18.50 13.99 -10.33
N ILE A 102 19.66 14.63 -10.36
CA ILE A 102 20.45 14.83 -11.57
C ILE A 102 21.56 13.81 -11.63
N ARG A 103 21.83 13.30 -12.83
CA ARG A 103 23.00 12.46 -13.06
C ARG A 103 24.26 13.29 -12.87
N ILE A 104 25.24 12.74 -12.18
CA ILE A 104 26.59 13.32 -12.07
C ILE A 104 27.57 12.41 -12.82
N GLU A 105 28.53 13.05 -13.50
CA GLU A 105 29.61 12.40 -14.27
C GLU A 105 30.78 12.01 -13.37
#